data_AF-A0A2H0JMU1-F1
#
_entry.id   AF-A0A2H0JMU1-F1
#
_cell.length_a   1.000
_cell.length_b   1.000
_cell.length_c   1.000
_cell.angle_alpha   90.00
_cell.angle_beta   90.00
_cell.angle_gamma   90.00
#
_symmetry.space_group_name_H-M   'P 1'
#
loop_
_entity.id
_entity.type
_entity.pdbx_description
1 polymer ?
#
loop_
_entity_poly.entity_id
_entity_poly.type
_entity_poly.pdbx_seq_one_letter_code
_entity_poly.pdbx_strand_id
1 'polypeptide(L)' 'MDRLSELAEKGQLKPVVDGPYGIDEIPRLIQYFGEGRHLGKIVVEIGNAGESSNE' A
#
# COMPACT_ATOMS: atom_id res chain seq x y z
N MET A 1 1.64 18.73 8.33
CA MET A 1 1.02 17.58 7.63
C MET A 1 -0.29 17.16 8.30
N ASP A 2 -0.61 17.74 9.46
CA ASP A 2 -1.68 17.31 10.36
C ASP A 2 -3.08 17.52 9.76
N ARG A 3 -3.27 18.59 8.99
CA ARG A 3 -4.55 18.88 8.32
C ARG A 3 -4.96 17.83 7.28
N LEU A 4 -4.02 17.21 6.59
CA LEU A 4 -4.32 16.13 5.61
C LEU A 4 -4.75 14.85 6.32
N SER A 5 -4.08 14.51 7.42
CA SER A 5 -4.42 13.38 8.27
C SER A 5 -5.82 13.55 8.87
N GLU A 6 -6.13 14.72 9.43
CA GLU A 6 -7.46 15.00 10.00
C GLU A 6 -8.59 14.83 8.97
N LEU A 7 -8.40 15.29 7.73
CA LEU A 7 -9.40 15.14 6.67
C LEU A 7 -9.58 13.67 6.26
N ALA A 8 -8.50 12.89 6.27
CA ALA A 8 -8.54 11.45 6.02
C ALA A 8 -9.26 10.70 7.15
N GLU A 9 -8.94 11.02 8.41
CA GLU A 9 -9.58 10.45 9.61
C GLU A 9 -11.08 10.75 9.67
N LYS A 10 -11.49 11.96 9.26
CA LYS A 10 -12.90 12.37 9.14
C LYS A 10 -13.61 11.74 7.93
N GLY A 11 -12.92 10.95 7.12
CA GLY A 11 -13.46 10.33 5.90
C GLY A 11 -13.76 11.31 4.75
N GLN A 12 -13.32 12.56 4.88
CA GLN A 12 -13.52 13.63 3.90
C GLN A 12 -12.49 13.55 2.76
N LEU A 13 -11.38 12.85 2.99
CA LEU A 13 -10.36 12.54 1.99
C LEU A 13 -10.14 11.03 1.97
N LYS A 14 -10.39 10.38 0.83
CA LYS A 14 -10.15 8.94 0.65
C LYS A 14 -8.95 8.72 -0.27
N PRO A 15 -7.88 8.05 0.17
CA PRO A 15 -6.79 7.69 -0.72
C PRO A 15 -7.29 6.66 -1.73
N VAL A 16 -6.91 6.83 -3.00
CA VAL A 16 -7.03 5.77 -4.00
C VAL A 16 -5.86 4.82 -3.77
N VAL A 17 -6.17 3.57 -3.43
CA VAL A 17 -5.19 2.52 -3.10
C VAL A 17 -5.06 1.57 -4.28
N ASP A 18 -3.82 1.20 -4.58
CA ASP A 18 -3.42 0.21 -5.58
C ASP A 18 -2.61 -0.87 -4.87
N GLY A 19 -3.19 -2.06 -4.69
CA GLY A 19 -2.68 -3.12 -3.79
C GLY A 19 -3.73 -3.60 -2.78
N PRO A 20 -3.32 -4.22 -1.65
CA PRO A 20 -1.94 -4.40 -1.19
C PRO A 20 -1.18 -5.46 -1.98
N TYR A 21 0.11 -5.25 -2.16
CA TYR A 21 1.03 -6.19 -2.79
C TYR A 21 1.96 -6.85 -1.78
N GLY A 22 2.47 -8.03 -2.10
CA GLY A 22 3.47 -8.71 -1.27
C GLY A 22 4.81 -7.98 -1.25
N ILE A 23 5.55 -8.10 -0.16
CA ILE A 23 6.92 -7.53 -0.04
C ILE A 23 7.87 -8.08 -1.11
N ASP A 24 7.64 -9.32 -1.55
CA ASP A 24 8.35 -10.01 -2.62
C ASP A 24 8.09 -9.38 -4.00
N GLU A 25 7.02 -8.60 -4.16
CA GLU A 25 6.69 -7.91 -5.41
C GLU A 25 7.39 -6.56 -5.55
N ILE A 26 8.07 -6.05 -4.52
CA ILE A 26 8.72 -4.71 -4.52
C ILE A 26 9.54 -4.45 -5.81
N PRO A 27 10.44 -5.35 -6.27
CA PRO A 27 11.21 -5.09 -7.48
C PRO A 27 10.33 -4.84 -8.72
N ARG A 28 9.24 -5.61 -8.87
CA ARG A 28 8.26 -5.44 -9.95
C ARG A 28 7.47 -4.14 -9.77
N LEU A 29 7.09 -3.80 -8.54
CA LEU A 29 6.31 -2.59 -8.25
C LEU A 29 7.09 -1.30 -8.53
N ILE A 30 8.40 -1.30 -8.31
CA ILE A 30 9.27 -0.17 -8.70
C ILE A 30 9.19 0.06 -10.21
N GLN A 31 9.26 -1.00 -11.01
CA GLN A 31 9.11 -0.89 -12.47
C GLN A 31 7.69 -0.45 -12.86
N TYR A 32 6.66 -1.06 -12.27
CA TYR A 32 5.25 -0.70 -12.48
C TYR A 32 4.98 0.79 -12.17
N PHE A 33 5.60 1.31 -11.10
CA PHE A 33 5.58 2.72 -10.75
C PHE A 33 6.29 3.58 -11.80
N GLY A 34 7.51 3.20 -12.21
CA GLY A 34 8.30 3.93 -13.20
C GLY A 34 7.64 4.01 -14.59
N GLU A 35 6.85 3.01 -14.95
CA GLU A 35 6.08 2.98 -16.19
C GLU A 35 4.75 3.75 -16.08
N GLY A 36 4.42 4.32 -14.92
CA GLY A 36 3.21 5.14 -14.73
C GLY A 36 1.89 4.35 -14.82
N ARG A 37 1.93 3.02 -14.67
CA ARG A 37 0.75 2.15 -14.83
C ARG A 37 -0.11 2.04 -13.57
N HIS A 38 0.33 2.58 -12.45
CA HIS A 38 -0.35 2.55 -11.17
C HIS A 38 -1.58 3.48 -11.17
N LEU A 39 -2.67 3.02 -10.56
CA LEU A 39 -3.95 3.73 -10.51
C LEU A 39 -4.13 4.56 -9.24
N GLY A 40 -3.19 4.43 -8.29
CA GLY A 40 -3.23 5.13 -7.01
C GLY A 40 -1.95 4.91 -6.19
N LYS A 41 -2.08 5.00 -4.87
CA LYS A 41 -0.98 4.72 -3.95
C LYS A 41 -0.70 3.22 -3.93
N ILE A 42 0.48 2.83 -4.40
CA ILE A 42 0.97 1.46 -4.26
C ILE A 42 1.16 1.17 -2.77
N VAL A 43 0.38 0.24 -2.24
CA VAL A 43 0.48 -0.22 -0.84
C VAL A 43 1.13 -1.59 -0.83
N VAL A 44 2.15 -1.77 0.00
CA VAL A 44 2.83 -3.06 0.18
C VAL A 44 2.54 -3.56 1.58
N GLU A 45 2.08 -4.81 1.66
CA GLU A 45 1.90 -5.50 2.93
C GLU A 45 3.24 -6.05 3.39
N ILE A 46 3.64 -5.64 4.58
CA ILE A 46 4.77 -6.22 5.28
C ILE A 46 4.18 -7.27 6.22
N GLY A 47 4.22 -8.53 5.80
CA GLY A 47 3.77 -9.63 6.64
C GLY A 47 4.58 -9.66 7.95
N ASN A 48 3.91 -10.00 9.06
CA ASN A 48 4.62 -10.42 10.26
C ASN A 48 5.34 -11.73 9.92
N ALA A 49 6.67 -11.71 9.91
CA ALA A 49 7.47 -12.93 9.82
C ALA A 49 7.14 -13.84 11.02
N GLY A 50 6.23 -14.80 10.82
CA GLY A 50 5.99 -15.92 11.73
C GLY A 50 4.66 -15.89 12.49
N GLU A 51 3.58 -16.25 11.82
CA GLU A 51 2.58 -17.16 12.40
C GLU A 51 2.31 -18.26 11.37
N SER A 52 3.22 -19.22 11.31
CA SER A 52 2.88 -20.55 10.81
C SER A 52 1.85 -21.11 11.78
N SER A 53 0.56 -21.05 11.43
CA SER A 53 -0.46 -21.90 12.02
C SER A 53 -0.06 -23.34 11.73
N ASN A 54 0.67 -23.96 12.66
CA ASN A 54 0.88 -25.39 12.69
C ASN A 54 -0.36 -25.99 13.35
N GLU A 55 -1.22 -26.57 12.53
CA GLU A 55 -2.30 -27.48 12.96
C GLU A 55 -1.70 -28.80 13.51
#